data_AF-A0A3D1CZZ3-F1
#
_entry.id   AF-A0A3D1CZZ3-F1
#
_cell.length_a   1.000
_cell.length_b   1.000
_cell.length_c   1.000
_cell.angle_alpha   90.00
_cell.angle_beta   90.00
_cell.angle_gamma   90.00
#
_symmetry.space_group_name_H-M   'P 1'
#
loop_
_entity.id
_entity.type
_entity.pdbx_description
1 polymer ?
#
loop_
_entity_poly.entity_id
_entity_poly.type
_entity_poly.pdbx_seq_one_letter_code
_entity_poly.pdbx_strand_id
1 'polypeptide(L)'
;DLFLRLAGKYDMKFYVVLYDSGHYWATGDMTYEIEDNKYVIDEVWKNYGEKYKSFGGWYLSGEISRATKGAIGAFHAMGKQCKDVSGGLPTFISPWIDGKKAVAASGAALTKEEAVSVQQHEKEWDEIFAGIHEVVDAVAFQDGHIDYDELDAFFTVNKKLADKYGMQCWTNAESFDRDMPIKFLPIKFDKLRMKLEAAKRCGYDKAITFEFSHFMSPQSAYLQAGHLYNRYKEYFNI
;
A
#
# COMPACT_ATOMS: atom_id res chain seq x y z
N ASP A 1 -10.06 -17.86 6.62
CA ASP A 1 -11.43 -18.18 7.09
C ASP A 1 -12.10 -17.06 7.91
N LEU A 2 -11.64 -16.79 9.13
CA LEU A 2 -12.27 -15.82 10.05
C LEU A 2 -12.56 -14.46 9.41
N PHE A 3 -11.55 -13.84 8.79
CA PHE A 3 -11.70 -12.52 8.17
C PHE A 3 -12.64 -12.52 6.96
N LEU A 4 -12.72 -13.61 6.20
CA LEU A 4 -13.68 -13.74 5.09
C LEU A 4 -15.11 -13.77 5.61
N ARG A 5 -15.37 -14.51 6.70
CA ARG A 5 -16.69 -14.53 7.37
C ARG A 5 -17.05 -13.18 7.97
N LEU A 6 -16.11 -12.50 8.62
CA LEU A 6 -16.34 -11.16 9.15
C LEU A 6 -16.60 -10.14 8.04
N ALA A 7 -15.84 -10.20 6.95
CA ALA A 7 -16.07 -9.34 5.78
C ALA A 7 -17.46 -9.58 5.20
N GLY A 8 -17.88 -10.84 5.02
CA GLY A 8 -19.24 -11.15 4.59
C GLY A 8 -20.33 -10.69 5.57
N LYS A 9 -20.08 -10.77 6.88
CA LYS A 9 -21.01 -10.29 7.92
C LYS A 9 -21.24 -8.78 7.87
N TYR A 10 -20.19 -8.01 7.57
CA TYR A 10 -20.22 -6.54 7.57
C TYR A 10 -20.24 -5.94 6.16
N ASP A 11 -20.56 -6.74 5.13
CA ASP A 11 -20.63 -6.32 3.72
C ASP A 11 -19.35 -5.62 3.21
N MET A 12 -18.20 -6.18 3.60
CA MET A 12 -16.89 -5.72 3.16
C MET A 12 -16.29 -6.66 2.10
N LYS A 13 -15.45 -6.09 1.24
CA LYS A 13 -14.56 -6.85 0.36
C LYS A 13 -13.27 -7.17 1.11
N PHE A 14 -12.90 -8.44 1.13
CA PHE A 14 -11.62 -8.90 1.69
C PHE A 14 -10.60 -9.09 0.57
N TYR A 15 -9.46 -8.43 0.70
CA TYR A 15 -8.33 -8.62 -0.21
C TYR A 15 -7.34 -9.60 0.43
N VAL A 16 -7.02 -10.70 -0.26
CA VAL A 16 -6.03 -11.65 0.25
C VAL A 16 -4.64 -11.16 -0.08
N VAL A 17 -3.80 -11.10 0.95
CA VAL A 17 -2.39 -10.78 0.83
C VAL A 17 -1.60 -11.99 0.34
N LEU A 18 -0.67 -11.75 -0.59
CA LEU A 18 0.26 -12.78 -1.03
C LEU A 18 1.30 -13.12 0.03
N TYR A 19 1.86 -14.32 -0.09
CA TYR A 19 2.90 -14.79 0.81
C TYR A 19 4.21 -14.02 0.57
N ASP A 20 4.93 -13.76 1.65
CA ASP A 20 6.26 -13.16 1.64
C ASP A 20 7.21 -14.18 2.28
N SER A 21 8.16 -14.69 1.49
CA SER A 21 9.10 -15.72 1.92
C SER A 21 10.26 -15.16 2.76
N GLY A 22 10.47 -13.84 2.75
CA GLY A 22 11.66 -13.19 3.30
C GLY A 22 12.87 -13.16 2.36
N HIS A 23 12.85 -13.88 1.23
CA HIS A 23 14.00 -13.93 0.31
C HIS A 23 14.26 -12.60 -0.39
N TYR A 24 13.20 -11.91 -0.83
CA TYR A 24 13.32 -10.56 -1.38
C TYR A 24 14.05 -9.63 -0.40
N TRP A 25 13.64 -9.62 0.87
CA TRP A 25 14.26 -8.78 1.90
C TRP A 25 15.74 -9.10 2.15
N ALA A 26 16.12 -10.37 2.00
CA ALA A 26 17.51 -10.80 2.18
C ALA A 26 18.40 -10.52 0.96
N THR A 27 17.83 -10.44 -0.25
CA THR A 27 18.59 -10.45 -1.51
C THR A 27 18.42 -9.20 -2.38
N GLY A 28 17.37 -8.42 -2.16
CA GLY A 28 16.94 -7.32 -3.03
C GLY A 28 16.39 -7.78 -4.39
N ASP A 29 16.12 -9.07 -4.58
CA ASP A 29 15.60 -9.64 -5.83
C ASP A 29 14.21 -10.23 -5.61
N MET A 30 13.19 -9.65 -6.24
CA MET A 30 11.80 -10.07 -6.05
C MET A 30 11.43 -11.33 -6.85
N THR A 31 12.32 -11.83 -7.72
CA THR A 31 12.02 -13.06 -8.49
C THR A 31 11.82 -14.29 -7.61
N TYR A 32 12.40 -14.31 -6.40
CA TYR A 32 12.25 -15.41 -5.45
C TYR A 32 10.81 -15.57 -4.94
N GLU A 33 10.04 -14.49 -4.87
CA GLU A 33 8.67 -14.53 -4.33
C GLU A 33 7.67 -15.21 -5.29
N ILE A 34 8.06 -15.42 -6.54
CA ILE A 34 7.17 -15.98 -7.57
C ILE A 34 6.85 -17.44 -7.30
N GLU A 35 7.86 -18.27 -7.01
CA GLU A 35 7.69 -19.73 -7.00
C GLU A 35 6.76 -20.19 -5.87
N ASP A 36 6.96 -19.68 -4.65
CA ASP A 36 6.10 -20.01 -3.52
C ASP A 36 4.66 -19.53 -3.76
N ASN A 37 4.49 -18.31 -4.28
CA ASN A 37 3.16 -17.76 -4.54
C ASN A 37 2.38 -18.51 -5.62
N LYS A 38 3.04 -19.22 -6.55
CA LYS A 38 2.34 -20.09 -7.50
C LYS A 38 1.45 -21.11 -6.78
N TYR A 39 1.98 -21.76 -5.75
CA TYR A 39 1.24 -22.76 -5.00
C TYR A 39 0.25 -22.12 -4.03
N VAL A 40 0.65 -21.03 -3.37
CA VAL A 40 -0.21 -20.32 -2.40
C VAL A 40 -1.47 -19.77 -3.09
N ILE A 41 -1.35 -19.14 -4.26
CA ILE A 41 -2.48 -18.56 -4.99
C ILE A 41 -3.51 -19.65 -5.34
N ASP A 42 -3.06 -20.78 -5.90
CA ASP A 42 -3.93 -21.88 -6.30
C ASP A 42 -4.62 -22.52 -5.08
N GLU A 43 -3.87 -22.77 -4.01
CA GLU A 43 -4.43 -23.34 -2.78
C GLU A 43 -5.44 -22.40 -2.14
N VAL A 44 -5.11 -21.12 -2.01
CA VAL A 44 -5.98 -20.10 -1.41
C VAL A 44 -7.26 -19.95 -2.21
N TRP A 45 -7.18 -19.93 -3.54
CA TRP A 45 -8.35 -19.81 -4.39
C TRP A 45 -9.31 -21.00 -4.19
N LYS A 46 -8.79 -22.22 -4.29
CA LYS A 46 -9.58 -23.45 -4.09
C LYS A 46 -10.16 -23.56 -2.67
N ASN A 47 -9.36 -23.21 -1.66
CA ASN A 47 -9.77 -23.38 -0.27
C ASN A 47 -10.69 -22.27 0.23
N TYR A 48 -10.61 -21.06 -0.35
CA TYR A 48 -11.33 -19.89 0.14
C TYR A 48 -12.03 -19.09 -0.96
N GLY A 49 -11.35 -18.78 -2.06
CA GLY A 49 -11.87 -17.95 -3.16
C GLY A 49 -13.17 -18.47 -3.76
N GLU A 50 -13.25 -19.77 -4.03
CA GLU A 50 -14.45 -20.41 -4.58
C GLU A 50 -15.64 -20.45 -3.59
N LYS A 51 -15.38 -20.30 -2.29
CA LYS A 51 -16.37 -20.53 -1.22
C LYS A 51 -16.94 -19.24 -0.64
N TYR A 52 -16.15 -18.18 -0.59
CA TYR A 52 -16.48 -16.95 0.11
C TYR A 52 -16.74 -15.80 -0.87
N LYS A 53 -18.01 -15.35 -0.97
CA LYS A 53 -18.39 -14.17 -1.77
C LYS A 53 -17.68 -12.88 -1.38
N SER A 54 -17.21 -12.80 -0.13
CA SER A 54 -16.45 -11.66 0.39
C SER A 54 -15.00 -11.62 -0.10
N PHE A 55 -14.49 -12.69 -0.72
CA PHE A 55 -13.18 -12.69 -1.37
C PHE A 55 -13.26 -11.73 -2.56
N GLY A 56 -12.68 -10.54 -2.40
CA GLY A 56 -12.93 -9.40 -3.28
C GLY A 56 -11.73 -8.96 -4.11
N GLY A 57 -10.55 -9.52 -3.89
CA GLY A 57 -9.34 -9.16 -4.62
C GLY A 57 -8.06 -9.65 -3.96
N TRP A 58 -6.93 -9.19 -4.48
CA TRP A 58 -5.59 -9.60 -4.08
C TRP A 58 -4.70 -8.40 -3.77
N TYR A 59 -3.89 -8.52 -2.73
CA TYR A 59 -2.82 -7.59 -2.40
C TYR A 59 -1.47 -8.25 -2.72
N LEU A 60 -0.77 -7.75 -3.73
CA LEU A 60 0.58 -8.20 -4.07
C LEU A 60 1.55 -7.51 -3.09
N SER A 61 1.98 -8.25 -2.06
CA SER A 61 2.65 -7.75 -0.85
C SER A 61 4.13 -7.42 -1.00
N GLY A 62 4.74 -7.67 -2.14
CA GLY A 62 6.13 -7.25 -2.39
C GLY A 62 6.23 -5.73 -2.36
N GLU A 63 6.72 -5.15 -1.28
CA GLU A 63 6.81 -3.70 -1.13
C GLU A 63 8.14 -3.20 -1.73
N ILE A 64 8.08 -2.20 -2.62
CA ILE A 64 9.26 -1.53 -3.21
C ILE A 64 9.08 -0.01 -3.14
N SER A 65 10.16 0.75 -3.33
CA SER A 65 10.09 2.21 -3.52
C SER A 65 10.78 2.74 -4.75
N ARG A 66 11.69 1.95 -5.31
CA ARG A 66 12.57 2.28 -6.44
C ARG A 66 12.58 1.14 -7.44
N ALA A 67 13.17 1.39 -8.60
CA ALA A 67 13.49 0.34 -9.55
C ALA A 67 14.23 -0.82 -8.85
N THR A 68 13.55 -1.97 -8.77
CA THR A 68 14.00 -3.12 -7.96
C THR A 68 14.17 -4.33 -8.86
N LYS A 69 15.26 -5.08 -8.65
CA LYS A 69 15.58 -6.27 -9.43
C LYS A 69 14.43 -7.28 -9.34
N GLY A 70 13.95 -7.71 -10.51
CA GLY A 70 12.88 -8.72 -10.60
C GLY A 70 11.47 -8.22 -10.31
N ALA A 71 11.27 -7.01 -9.79
CA ALA A 71 9.96 -6.56 -9.31
C ALA A 71 8.88 -6.51 -10.39
N ILE A 72 9.18 -5.94 -11.57
CA ILE A 72 8.22 -5.86 -12.68
C ILE A 72 7.77 -7.28 -13.10
N GLY A 73 8.72 -8.19 -13.31
CA GLY A 73 8.41 -9.57 -13.71
C GLY A 73 7.64 -10.33 -12.62
N ALA A 74 7.98 -10.11 -11.35
CA ALA A 74 7.31 -10.74 -10.22
C ALA A 74 5.86 -10.25 -10.06
N PHE A 75 5.63 -8.93 -10.06
CA PHE A 75 4.28 -8.38 -10.04
C PHE A 75 3.46 -8.84 -11.24
N HIS A 76 4.07 -8.87 -12.43
CA HIS A 76 3.37 -9.33 -13.62
C HIS A 76 2.95 -10.81 -13.50
N ALA A 77 3.87 -11.69 -13.11
CA ALA A 77 3.60 -13.12 -12.97
C ALA A 77 2.53 -13.40 -11.89
N MET A 78 2.69 -12.83 -10.69
CA MET A 78 1.78 -13.04 -9.57
C MET A 78 0.41 -12.40 -9.84
N GLY A 79 0.38 -11.16 -10.33
CA GLY A 79 -0.86 -10.45 -10.68
C GLY A 79 -1.65 -11.18 -11.76
N LYS A 80 -0.96 -11.69 -12.79
CA LYS A 80 -1.58 -12.51 -13.83
C LYS A 80 -2.23 -13.77 -13.26
N GLN A 81 -1.51 -14.54 -12.46
CA GLN A 81 -2.07 -15.76 -11.87
C GLN A 81 -3.27 -15.45 -10.97
N CYS A 82 -3.16 -14.43 -10.11
CA CYS A 82 -4.27 -13.96 -9.27
C CYS A 82 -5.52 -13.68 -10.12
N LYS A 83 -5.40 -12.94 -11.22
CA LYS A 83 -6.51 -12.64 -12.13
C LYS A 83 -7.03 -13.91 -12.82
N ASP A 84 -6.15 -14.75 -13.35
CA ASP A 84 -6.51 -15.96 -14.09
C ASP A 84 -7.33 -16.92 -13.21
N VAL A 85 -6.88 -17.22 -11.99
CA VAL A 85 -7.58 -18.17 -11.10
C VAL A 85 -8.91 -17.61 -10.60
N SER A 86 -9.00 -16.29 -10.42
CA SER A 86 -10.15 -15.65 -9.78
C SER A 86 -11.19 -15.08 -10.75
N GLY A 87 -11.03 -15.30 -12.06
CA GLY A 87 -11.91 -14.74 -13.07
C GLY A 87 -11.81 -13.21 -13.18
N GLY A 88 -10.63 -12.67 -12.90
CA GLY A 88 -10.32 -11.25 -13.05
C GLY A 88 -10.61 -10.38 -11.84
N LEU A 89 -10.60 -10.93 -10.61
CA LEU A 89 -10.73 -10.09 -9.41
C LEU A 89 -9.60 -9.04 -9.34
N PRO A 90 -9.86 -7.87 -8.73
CA PRO A 90 -8.91 -6.77 -8.70
C PRO A 90 -7.67 -7.09 -7.88
N THR A 91 -6.54 -6.54 -8.30
CA THR A 91 -5.22 -6.64 -7.69
C THR A 91 -4.69 -5.24 -7.38
N PHE A 92 -3.91 -5.08 -6.32
CA PHE A 92 -3.20 -3.84 -6.05
C PHE A 92 -1.84 -4.09 -5.37
N ILE A 93 -0.97 -3.08 -5.44
CA ILE A 93 0.30 -3.00 -4.69
C ILE A 93 0.27 -1.79 -3.75
N SER A 94 1.05 -1.82 -2.67
CA SER A 94 1.18 -0.72 -1.70
C SER A 94 2.64 -0.32 -1.48
N PRO A 95 3.34 0.17 -2.52
CA PRO A 95 4.74 0.59 -2.43
C PRO A 95 4.92 1.82 -1.54
N TRP A 96 6.17 2.18 -1.21
CA TRP A 96 6.46 3.42 -0.51
C TRP A 96 7.25 4.41 -1.36
N ILE A 97 7.26 5.69 -0.98
CA ILE A 97 8.08 6.71 -1.63
C ILE A 97 9.42 6.77 -0.90
N ASP A 98 10.53 6.77 -1.64
CA ASP A 98 11.90 6.83 -1.08
C ASP A 98 12.28 8.25 -0.61
N GLY A 99 11.46 8.80 0.28
CA GLY A 99 11.56 10.15 0.81
C GLY A 99 12.50 10.26 2.02
N LYS A 100 12.65 11.48 2.53
CA LYS A 100 13.59 11.81 3.61
C LYS A 100 13.43 10.93 4.87
N LYS A 101 12.21 10.52 5.18
CA LYS A 101 11.92 9.71 6.37
C LYS A 101 12.27 8.23 6.17
N ALA A 102 12.33 7.74 4.93
CA ALA A 102 12.87 6.42 4.60
C ALA A 102 14.38 6.38 4.86
N VAL A 103 15.11 7.38 4.35
CA VAL A 103 16.56 7.53 4.56
C VAL A 103 16.90 7.67 6.05
N ALA A 104 16.15 8.48 6.80
CA ALA A 104 16.37 8.63 8.24
C ALA A 104 16.14 7.32 9.03
N ALA A 105 15.31 6.41 8.52
CA ALA A 105 15.02 5.14 9.19
C ALA A 105 16.09 4.06 8.96
N SER A 106 16.89 4.14 7.87
CA SER A 106 17.89 3.12 7.51
C SER A 106 19.21 3.24 8.29
N GLY A 107 19.38 4.27 9.13
CA GLY A 107 20.47 4.38 10.10
C GLY A 107 21.86 4.64 9.52
N ALA A 108 21.99 4.75 8.20
CA ALA A 108 23.23 5.18 7.58
C ALA A 108 23.41 6.70 7.76
N ALA A 109 24.65 7.15 7.91
CA ALA A 109 25.04 8.56 7.98
C ALA A 109 24.86 9.28 6.62
N LEU A 110 23.71 9.08 5.98
CA LEU A 110 23.34 9.64 4.69
C LEU A 110 22.66 10.98 4.95
N THR A 111 23.18 12.03 4.34
CA THR A 111 22.67 13.39 4.49
C THR A 111 21.29 13.48 3.82
N LYS A 112 20.46 14.43 4.27
CA LYS A 112 19.10 14.72 3.75
C LYS A 112 19.01 14.94 2.22
N GLU A 113 20.14 14.99 1.52
CA GLU A 113 20.29 15.26 0.09
C GLU A 113 20.03 14.03 -0.81
N GLU A 114 19.81 12.84 -0.24
CA GLU A 114 19.64 11.59 -0.99
C GLU A 114 18.20 11.09 -1.13
N ALA A 115 17.20 11.83 -0.64
CA ALA A 115 15.80 11.51 -0.92
C ALA A 115 15.54 11.56 -2.44
N VAL A 116 14.71 10.65 -2.95
CA VAL A 116 14.39 10.60 -4.38
C VAL A 116 13.76 11.92 -4.82
N SER A 117 14.22 12.47 -5.96
CA SER A 117 13.55 13.63 -6.55
C SER A 117 12.22 13.22 -7.18
N VAL A 118 11.28 14.16 -7.27
CA VAL A 118 9.98 13.92 -7.93
C VAL A 118 10.17 13.44 -9.37
N GLN A 119 11.15 13.98 -10.10
CA GLN A 119 11.44 13.59 -11.49
C GLN A 119 12.01 12.18 -11.60
N GLN A 120 12.89 11.78 -10.67
CA GLN A 120 13.44 10.43 -10.67
C GLN A 120 12.40 9.39 -10.22
N HIS A 121 11.58 9.73 -9.23
CA HIS A 121 10.41 8.94 -8.83
C HIS A 121 9.46 8.75 -10.00
N GLU A 122 9.11 9.83 -10.71
CA GLU A 122 8.26 9.76 -11.90
C GLU A 122 8.85 8.82 -12.95
N LYS A 123 10.14 8.95 -13.26
CA LYS A 123 10.81 8.13 -14.28
C LYS A 123 10.76 6.64 -13.95
N GLU A 124 11.14 6.28 -12.73
CA GLU A 124 11.18 4.87 -12.32
C GLU A 124 9.79 4.25 -12.27
N TRP A 125 8.81 4.99 -11.72
CA TRP A 125 7.45 4.50 -11.63
C TRP A 125 6.73 4.48 -12.98
N ASP A 126 7.13 5.32 -13.94
CA ASP A 126 6.67 5.21 -15.33
C ASP A 126 7.06 3.85 -15.94
N GLU A 127 8.32 3.43 -15.75
CA GLU A 127 8.81 2.13 -16.22
C GLU A 127 8.13 0.97 -15.49
N ILE A 128 7.93 1.08 -14.18
CA ILE A 128 7.26 0.04 -13.38
C ILE A 128 5.79 -0.09 -13.81
N PHE A 129 5.04 1.00 -13.90
CA PHE A 129 3.62 0.97 -14.28
C PHE A 129 3.43 0.42 -15.69
N ALA A 130 4.28 0.83 -16.65
CA ALA A 130 4.28 0.25 -17.99
C ALA A 130 4.40 -1.28 -18.00
N GLY A 131 5.15 -1.84 -17.06
CA GLY A 131 5.36 -3.29 -16.99
C GLY A 131 4.29 -4.08 -16.22
N ILE A 132 3.40 -3.42 -15.46
CA ILE A 132 2.48 -4.13 -14.55
C ILE A 132 1.00 -3.76 -14.73
N HIS A 133 0.67 -2.67 -15.42
CA HIS A 133 -0.70 -2.12 -15.43
C HIS A 133 -1.77 -3.06 -16.01
N GLU A 134 -1.40 -4.04 -16.84
CA GLU A 134 -2.34 -5.04 -17.36
C GLU A 134 -2.85 -6.00 -16.27
N VAL A 135 -2.08 -6.17 -15.19
CA VAL A 135 -2.38 -7.14 -14.13
C VAL A 135 -2.40 -6.56 -12.72
N VAL A 136 -2.19 -5.26 -12.59
CA VAL A 136 -2.29 -4.48 -11.35
C VAL A 136 -3.29 -3.35 -11.57
N ASP A 137 -4.44 -3.41 -10.89
CA ASP A 137 -5.53 -2.44 -11.12
C ASP A 137 -5.36 -1.14 -10.33
N ALA A 138 -4.66 -1.18 -9.19
CA ALA A 138 -4.48 -0.03 -8.32
C ALA A 138 -3.09 0.02 -7.67
N VAL A 139 -2.63 1.23 -7.37
CA VAL A 139 -1.39 1.47 -6.61
C VAL A 139 -1.70 2.37 -5.43
N ALA A 140 -1.41 1.88 -4.23
CA ALA A 140 -1.69 2.55 -2.97
C ALA A 140 -0.39 2.96 -2.27
N PHE A 141 0.24 4.05 -2.73
CA PHE A 141 1.50 4.48 -2.12
C PHE A 141 1.34 4.78 -0.62
N GLN A 142 2.29 4.26 0.17
CA GLN A 142 2.48 4.61 1.58
C GLN A 142 2.94 6.07 1.68
N ASP A 143 2.13 6.90 2.33
CA ASP A 143 2.24 8.35 2.27
C ASP A 143 3.11 8.98 3.37
N GLY A 144 3.70 8.17 4.26
CA GLY A 144 4.40 8.69 5.44
C GLY A 144 5.89 8.92 5.29
N HIS A 145 6.50 8.55 4.15
CA HIS A 145 7.96 8.63 3.97
C HIS A 145 8.47 9.99 3.45
N ILE A 146 7.57 10.85 2.99
CA ILE A 146 7.83 12.22 2.55
C ILE A 146 7.34 13.24 3.59
N ASP A 147 7.82 14.47 3.50
CA ASP A 147 7.33 15.57 4.34
C ASP A 147 5.94 16.05 3.88
N TYR A 148 5.21 16.70 4.79
CA TYR A 148 3.82 17.12 4.53
C TYR A 148 3.71 18.24 3.47
N ASP A 149 4.77 19.00 3.25
CA ASP A 149 4.87 20.02 2.19
C ASP A 149 5.24 19.41 0.82
N GLU A 150 5.69 18.15 0.78
CA GLU A 150 6.02 17.40 -0.45
C GLU A 150 4.82 16.61 -1.00
N LEU A 151 3.73 16.49 -0.21
CA LEU A 151 2.57 15.66 -0.55
C LEU A 151 2.00 16.00 -1.94
N ASP A 152 1.69 17.27 -2.21
CA ASP A 152 1.06 17.67 -3.47
C ASP A 152 1.96 17.37 -4.67
N ALA A 153 3.29 17.47 -4.53
CA ALA A 153 4.24 17.23 -5.60
C ALA A 153 4.29 15.74 -6.00
N PHE A 154 4.48 14.85 -5.02
CA PHE A 154 4.48 13.41 -5.28
C PHE A 154 3.10 12.88 -5.66
N PHE A 155 2.03 13.40 -5.03
CA PHE A 155 0.68 12.93 -5.31
C PHE A 155 0.23 13.30 -6.72
N THR A 156 0.60 14.48 -7.21
CA THR A 156 0.33 14.89 -8.59
C THR A 156 1.01 13.95 -9.59
N VAL A 157 2.27 13.58 -9.36
CA VAL A 157 2.99 12.63 -10.21
C VAL A 157 2.38 11.23 -10.16
N ASN A 158 2.07 10.73 -8.96
CA ASN A 158 1.45 9.41 -8.79
C ASN A 158 0.10 9.34 -9.51
N LYS A 159 -0.74 10.38 -9.40
CA LYS A 159 -2.01 10.45 -10.13
C LYS A 159 -1.81 10.51 -11.64
N LYS A 160 -0.90 11.36 -12.12
CA LYS A 160 -0.54 11.45 -13.54
C LYS A 160 -0.12 10.10 -14.12
N LEU A 161 0.71 9.35 -13.41
CA LEU A 161 1.15 8.02 -13.84
C LEU A 161 0.00 7.00 -13.82
N ALA A 162 -0.83 7.00 -12.77
CA ALA A 162 -2.00 6.14 -12.71
C ALA A 162 -2.96 6.40 -13.88
N ASP A 163 -3.23 7.68 -14.19
CA ASP A 163 -4.07 8.09 -15.33
C ASP A 163 -3.46 7.67 -16.68
N LYS A 164 -2.13 7.80 -16.83
CA LYS A 164 -1.41 7.39 -18.06
C LYS A 164 -1.61 5.90 -18.38
N TYR A 165 -1.64 5.04 -17.36
CA TYR A 165 -1.74 3.59 -17.53
C TYR A 165 -3.13 3.00 -17.22
N GLY A 166 -4.12 3.85 -16.93
CA GLY A 166 -5.48 3.41 -16.63
C GLY A 166 -5.63 2.66 -15.30
N MET A 167 -4.76 2.93 -14.33
CA MET A 167 -4.77 2.34 -13.00
C MET A 167 -5.53 3.24 -12.01
N GLN A 168 -6.09 2.66 -10.96
CA GLN A 168 -6.63 3.45 -9.85
C GLN A 168 -5.50 3.99 -8.96
N CYS A 169 -5.59 5.27 -8.63
CA CYS A 169 -4.65 5.97 -7.77
C CYS A 169 -5.19 5.98 -6.34
N TRP A 170 -4.60 5.16 -5.47
CA TRP A 170 -4.96 5.06 -4.07
C TRP A 170 -3.89 5.69 -3.19
N THR A 171 -4.26 6.09 -1.98
CA THR A 171 -3.31 6.42 -0.91
C THR A 171 -3.42 5.39 0.19
N ASN A 172 -2.28 4.85 0.63
CA ASN A 172 -2.19 4.16 1.91
C ASN A 172 -1.83 5.20 2.97
N ALA A 173 -2.88 5.76 3.58
CA ALA A 173 -2.79 6.81 4.56
C ALA A 173 -2.37 6.23 5.91
N GLU A 174 -1.08 6.23 6.18
CA GLU A 174 -0.54 5.64 7.42
C GLU A 174 -1.12 6.36 8.65
N SER A 175 -1.68 5.58 9.57
CA SER A 175 -2.31 6.10 10.79
C SER A 175 -1.37 6.06 12.00
N PHE A 176 -0.09 5.73 11.79
CA PHE A 176 0.98 5.78 12.79
C PHE A 176 1.98 6.91 12.53
N ASP A 177 2.70 7.35 13.57
CA ASP A 177 3.60 8.51 13.50
C ASP A 177 5.06 8.10 13.28
N ARG A 178 5.59 8.43 12.09
CA ARG A 178 7.01 8.21 11.74
C ARG A 178 7.96 9.26 12.33
N ASP A 179 7.44 10.37 12.86
CA ASP A 179 8.25 11.47 13.37
C ASP A 179 8.59 11.30 14.86
N MET A 180 8.19 10.18 15.47
CA MET A 180 8.37 9.88 16.89
C MET A 180 9.54 8.92 17.14
N PRO A 181 10.22 9.05 18.30
CA PRO A 181 11.31 8.13 18.66
C PRO A 181 10.83 6.70 18.97
N ILE A 182 9.55 6.53 19.31
CA ILE A 182 8.93 5.20 19.46
C ILE A 182 8.34 4.80 18.11
N LYS A 183 8.86 3.72 17.54
CA LYS A 183 8.41 3.16 16.26
C LYS A 183 7.47 1.96 16.51
N PHE A 184 6.15 2.07 16.38
CA PHE A 184 5.35 3.28 16.09
C PHE A 184 4.13 3.40 17.03
N LEU A 185 3.64 4.64 17.22
CA LEU A 185 2.40 4.98 17.94
C LEU A 185 1.40 5.69 17.00
N PRO A 186 0.12 5.84 17.36
CA PRO A 186 -0.88 6.53 16.54
C PRO A 186 -0.48 7.96 16.15
N ILE A 187 -0.75 8.33 14.90
CA ILE A 187 -0.40 9.62 14.31
C ILE A 187 -1.21 10.77 14.92
N LYS A 188 -0.62 11.98 14.98
CA LYS A 188 -1.40 13.20 15.25
C LYS A 188 -2.46 13.38 14.16
N PHE A 189 -3.71 13.64 14.57
CA PHE A 189 -4.84 13.82 13.66
C PHE A 189 -4.58 14.84 12.53
N ASP A 190 -3.97 15.99 12.83
CA ASP A 190 -3.66 16.99 11.79
C ASP A 190 -2.77 16.46 10.68
N LYS A 191 -1.81 15.59 11.00
CA LYS A 191 -0.93 14.96 10.01
C LYS A 191 -1.73 14.03 9.11
N LEU A 192 -2.58 13.18 9.68
CA LEU A 192 -3.49 12.33 8.91
C LEU A 192 -4.44 13.16 8.03
N ARG A 193 -5.03 14.21 8.59
CA ARG A 193 -5.93 15.13 7.86
C ARG A 193 -5.24 15.77 6.68
N MET A 194 -4.03 16.31 6.84
CA MET A 194 -3.26 16.92 5.74
C MET A 194 -3.02 15.95 4.60
N LYS A 195 -2.69 14.69 4.91
CA LYS A 195 -2.50 13.63 3.90
C LYS A 195 -3.78 13.30 3.14
N LEU A 196 -4.90 13.15 3.85
CA LEU A 196 -6.22 12.90 3.24
C LEU A 196 -6.71 14.09 2.40
N GLU A 197 -6.47 15.32 2.85
CA GLU A 197 -6.78 16.53 2.09
C GLU A 197 -5.92 16.64 0.82
N ALA A 198 -4.63 16.30 0.88
CA ALA A 198 -3.75 16.26 -0.30
C ALA A 198 -4.24 15.23 -1.32
N ALA A 199 -4.55 14.00 -0.88
CA ALA A 199 -5.10 12.96 -1.75
C ALA A 199 -6.40 13.42 -2.44
N LYS A 200 -7.29 14.09 -1.68
CA LYS A 200 -8.52 14.67 -2.22
C LYS A 200 -8.25 15.79 -3.24
N ARG A 201 -7.30 16.70 -2.96
CA ARG A 201 -6.92 17.78 -3.90
C ARG A 201 -6.35 17.23 -5.21
N CYS A 202 -5.55 16.17 -5.13
CA CYS A 202 -4.95 15.50 -6.29
C CYS A 202 -5.91 14.52 -6.99
N GLY A 203 -7.16 14.38 -6.55
CA GLY A 203 -8.16 13.56 -7.22
C GLY A 203 -7.93 12.05 -7.11
N TYR A 204 -7.45 11.58 -5.95
CA TYR A 204 -7.27 10.16 -5.67
C TYR A 204 -8.60 9.40 -5.57
N ASP A 205 -8.61 8.16 -6.01
CA ASP A 205 -9.81 7.32 -6.14
C ASP A 205 -10.23 6.69 -4.81
N LYS A 206 -9.26 6.37 -3.94
CA LYS A 206 -9.50 5.70 -2.65
C LYS A 206 -8.39 5.99 -1.64
N ALA A 207 -8.77 6.06 -0.37
CA ALA A 207 -7.83 5.97 0.75
C ALA A 207 -8.03 4.64 1.50
N ILE A 208 -6.92 3.96 1.80
CA ILE A 208 -6.82 2.85 2.75
C ILE A 208 -5.85 3.26 3.87
N THR A 209 -5.69 2.45 4.91
CA THR A 209 -4.75 2.76 6.00
C THR A 209 -4.07 1.51 6.53
N PHE A 210 -2.76 1.62 6.74
CA PHE A 210 -2.02 0.81 7.69
C PHE A 210 -1.93 1.56 9.02
N GLU A 211 -2.61 1.14 10.08
CA GLU A 211 -3.60 0.07 10.17
C GLU A 211 -4.65 0.41 11.22
N PHE A 212 -5.93 0.14 10.92
CA PHE A 212 -7.05 0.56 11.76
C PHE A 212 -6.98 -0.03 13.17
N SER A 213 -6.72 -1.33 13.31
CA SER A 213 -6.84 -2.03 14.60
C SER A 213 -5.87 -1.49 15.65
N HIS A 214 -4.62 -1.21 15.26
CA HIS A 214 -3.63 -0.66 16.18
C HIS A 214 -3.72 0.85 16.32
N PHE A 215 -3.97 1.58 15.24
CA PHE A 215 -3.73 3.02 15.23
C PHE A 215 -4.99 3.88 15.17
N MET A 216 -6.16 3.31 14.89
CA MET A 216 -7.44 4.04 14.86
C MET A 216 -8.57 3.38 15.64
N SER A 217 -8.40 2.15 16.15
CA SER A 217 -9.48 1.45 16.82
C SER A 217 -9.70 1.98 18.23
N PRO A 218 -10.97 2.19 18.65
CA PRO A 218 -11.31 2.39 20.07
C PRO A 218 -10.88 1.23 20.98
N GLN A 219 -10.61 0.04 20.41
CA GLN A 219 -10.18 -1.16 21.13
C GLN A 219 -8.67 -1.38 21.10
N SER A 220 -7.89 -0.42 20.57
CA SER A 220 -6.43 -0.54 20.54
C SER A 220 -5.83 -0.52 21.94
N ALA A 221 -4.69 -1.20 22.11
CA ALA A 221 -3.84 -1.05 23.30
C ALA A 221 -3.22 0.37 23.39
N TYR A 222 -3.11 1.07 22.26
CA TYR A 222 -2.71 2.48 22.21
C TYR A 222 -3.96 3.36 22.37
N LEU A 223 -4.21 3.88 23.58
CA LEU A 223 -5.39 4.72 23.87
C LEU A 223 -5.51 5.95 22.94
N GLN A 224 -4.38 6.42 22.42
CA GLN A 224 -4.30 7.50 21.45
C GLN A 224 -5.06 7.18 20.15
N ALA A 225 -5.19 5.89 19.78
CA ALA A 225 -5.96 5.45 18.63
C ALA A 225 -7.45 5.73 18.79
N GLY A 226 -8.02 5.49 19.98
CA GLY A 226 -9.40 5.83 20.29
C GLY A 226 -9.66 7.35 20.24
N HIS A 227 -8.68 8.16 20.66
CA HIS A 227 -8.76 9.60 20.49
C HIS A 227 -8.66 10.02 19.02
N LEU A 228 -7.77 9.39 18.23
CA LEU A 228 -7.65 9.64 16.80
C LEU A 228 -8.96 9.30 16.08
N TYR A 229 -9.60 8.18 16.44
CA TYR A 229 -10.92 7.79 15.94
C TYR A 229 -11.95 8.89 16.15
N ASN A 230 -12.05 9.42 17.37
CA ASN A 230 -13.00 10.48 17.70
C ASN A 230 -12.75 11.75 16.88
N ARG A 231 -11.49 12.16 16.72
CA ARG A 231 -11.13 13.32 15.88
C ARG A 231 -11.49 13.09 14.41
N TYR A 232 -11.23 11.89 13.91
CA TYR A 232 -11.61 11.51 12.54
C TYR A 232 -13.12 11.59 12.35
N LYS A 233 -13.90 11.01 13.27
CA LYS A 233 -15.36 11.07 13.26
C LYS A 233 -15.89 12.50 13.28
N GLU A 234 -15.36 13.35 14.15
CA GLU A 234 -15.75 14.76 14.25
C GLU A 234 -15.48 15.54 12.97
N TYR A 235 -14.32 15.33 12.35
CA TYR A 235 -13.97 16.02 11.12
C TYR A 235 -14.83 15.60 9.92
N PHE A 236 -15.15 14.31 9.83
CA PHE A 236 -15.98 13.77 8.74
C PHE A 236 -17.48 13.75 9.05
N ASN A 237 -17.90 14.15 10.25
CA ASN A 237 -19.29 14.13 10.72
C ASN A 237 -19.97 12.75 10.54
N ILE A 238 -19.32 11.70 11.04
CA ILE A 238 -19.81 10.31 11.06
C ILE A 238 -19.87 9.76 12.49
#